data_AF-A0A532BWK9-F1
#
_entry.id   AF-A0A532BWK9-F1
#
_cell.length_a   1.000
_cell.length_b   1.000
_cell.length_c   1.000
_cell.angle_alpha   90.00
_cell.angle_beta   90.00
_cell.angle_gamma   90.00
#
_symmetry.space_group_name_H-M   'P 1'
#
loop_
_entity.id
_entity.type
_entity.pdbx_description
1 polymer ?
#
loop_
_entity_poly.entity_id
_entity_poly.type
_entity_poly.pdbx_seq_one_letter_code
_entity_poly.pdbx_strand_id
1 'polypeptide(L)'
;MIADPPPNPLGGRTLIVDANNGDSYPRPSAALLDAGEHDQVFVRPGIYEDKVFITGRPIHLVGADRDKVQIFSRRGGPLYLQQVPSGRISGITFRYVGSDQHSAMNLLDSTCVVTQCRATEGILSGVVIYGPQSRLTFVENEVCGNRESGIFVFAGAQPRIADNLCRGNHHFGIAVRDPGSHPELVRNQCRENMLSGILLFHHAEALLVDNICSENQHWGMVITPDCHPTPGLEALDASNILAPNPRGTLIVTDQPLGDIGR
;
A
#
# COMPACT_ATOMS: atom_id res chain seq x y z
N MET A 1 9.69 -27.41 4.05
CA MET A 1 8.45 -27.97 4.63
C MET A 1 7.29 -27.16 4.08
N ILE A 2 6.22 -27.82 3.65
CA ILE A 2 4.98 -27.15 3.22
C ILE A 2 4.41 -26.44 4.46
N ALA A 3 4.14 -25.14 4.38
CA ALA A 3 3.50 -24.43 5.48
C ALA A 3 2.05 -24.90 5.57
N ASP A 4 1.63 -25.37 6.74
CA ASP A 4 0.23 -25.66 7.00
C ASP A 4 -0.59 -24.37 6.96
N PRO A 5 -1.81 -24.40 6.39
CA PRO A 5 -2.67 -23.24 6.37
C PRO A 5 -3.02 -22.83 7.82
N PRO A 6 -3.04 -21.52 8.13
CA PRO A 6 -3.54 -21.06 9.42
C PRO A 6 -5.04 -21.39 9.55
N PRO A 7 -5.55 -21.59 10.78
CA PRO A 7 -6.98 -21.81 11.00
C PRO A 7 -7.81 -20.70 10.36
N ASN A 8 -8.90 -21.05 9.69
CA ASN A 8 -9.82 -20.06 9.13
C ASN A 8 -10.64 -19.41 10.27
N PRO A 9 -10.45 -18.11 10.55
CA PRO A 9 -11.16 -17.43 11.64
C PRO A 9 -12.66 -17.25 11.37
N LEU A 10 -13.10 -17.44 10.12
CA LEU A 10 -14.49 -17.24 9.69
C LEU A 10 -15.33 -18.53 9.75
N GLY A 11 -14.72 -19.67 10.06
CA GLY A 11 -15.41 -20.96 10.20
C GLY A 11 -15.84 -21.64 8.90
N GLY A 12 -15.58 -21.05 7.73
CA GLY A 12 -15.79 -21.67 6.42
C GLY A 12 -14.62 -22.53 5.96
N ARG A 13 -14.61 -22.88 4.67
CA ARG A 13 -13.58 -23.73 4.06
C ARG A 13 -12.25 -22.98 3.92
N THR A 14 -11.16 -23.74 3.84
CA THR A 14 -9.87 -23.21 3.41
C THR A 14 -9.54 -23.73 2.02
N LEU A 15 -9.58 -22.85 1.02
CA LEU A 15 -9.24 -23.15 -0.36
C LEU A 15 -7.73 -22.97 -0.53
N ILE A 16 -7.04 -24.05 -0.89
CA ILE A 16 -5.58 -24.08 -1.00
C ILE A 16 -5.14 -23.73 -2.43
N VAL A 17 -4.25 -22.75 -2.55
CA VAL A 17 -3.63 -22.37 -3.82
C VAL A 17 -2.19 -22.87 -3.86
N ASP A 18 -1.87 -23.69 -4.85
CA ASP A 18 -0.56 -24.31 -5.07
C ASP A 18 -0.40 -24.65 -6.55
N ALA A 19 0.47 -23.92 -7.26
CA ALA A 19 0.64 -24.09 -8.70
C ALA A 19 1.26 -25.45 -9.09
N ASN A 20 1.90 -26.15 -8.14
CA ASN A 20 2.59 -27.40 -8.39
C ASN A 20 1.79 -28.63 -7.93
N ASN A 21 0.60 -28.44 -7.35
CA ASN A 21 -0.25 -29.51 -6.84
C ASN A 21 -1.56 -29.54 -7.62
N GLY A 22 -1.80 -30.64 -8.37
CA GLY A 22 -2.99 -30.82 -9.20
C GLY A 22 -4.31 -30.89 -8.41
N ASP A 23 -4.27 -31.17 -7.11
CA ASP A 23 -5.45 -31.22 -6.24
C ASP A 23 -5.77 -29.85 -5.61
N SER A 24 -4.96 -28.82 -5.89
CA SER A 24 -5.12 -27.45 -5.37
C SER A 24 -5.48 -26.46 -6.47
N TYR A 25 -5.93 -25.27 -6.08
CA TYR A 25 -6.18 -24.20 -7.04
C TYR A 25 -4.85 -23.73 -7.65
N PRO A 26 -4.76 -23.58 -8.98
CA PRO A 26 -3.49 -23.24 -9.63
C PRO A 26 -3.06 -21.78 -9.40
N ARG A 27 -4.00 -20.91 -9.03
CA ARG A 27 -3.76 -19.47 -8.80
C ARG A 27 -4.80 -18.84 -7.87
N PRO A 28 -4.46 -17.72 -7.20
CA PRO A 28 -5.36 -17.06 -6.24
C PRO A 28 -6.74 -16.68 -6.79
N SER A 29 -6.81 -16.14 -8.02
CA SER A 29 -8.06 -15.74 -8.65
C SER A 29 -9.00 -16.93 -8.88
N ALA A 30 -8.47 -18.11 -9.18
CA ALA A 30 -9.28 -19.33 -9.35
C ALA A 30 -9.92 -19.76 -8.03
N ALA A 31 -9.16 -19.75 -6.93
CA ALA A 31 -9.71 -20.02 -5.60
C ALA A 31 -10.73 -18.97 -5.17
N LEU A 32 -10.45 -17.69 -5.45
CA LEU A 32 -11.34 -16.59 -5.09
C LEU A 32 -12.68 -16.65 -5.84
N LEU A 33 -12.74 -17.18 -7.07
CA LEU A 33 -14.01 -17.40 -7.78
C LEU A 33 -14.95 -18.36 -7.04
N ASP A 34 -14.39 -19.37 -6.37
CA ASP A 34 -15.15 -20.39 -5.65
C ASP A 34 -15.33 -20.07 -4.14
N ALA A 35 -14.59 -19.10 -3.62
CA ALA A 35 -14.62 -18.71 -2.23
C ALA A 35 -15.91 -17.96 -1.87
N GLY A 36 -16.66 -18.50 -0.91
CA GLY A 36 -17.79 -17.84 -0.26
C GLY A 36 -17.34 -16.82 0.80
N GLU A 37 -18.31 -16.14 1.42
CA GLU A 37 -18.05 -15.04 2.37
C GLU A 37 -17.30 -15.47 3.65
N HIS A 38 -17.43 -16.74 4.04
CA HIS A 38 -16.78 -17.32 5.22
C HIS A 38 -15.53 -18.13 4.88
N ASP A 39 -15.17 -18.22 3.59
CA ASP A 39 -14.05 -19.03 3.14
C ASP A 39 -12.74 -18.24 3.22
N GLN A 40 -11.65 -18.96 3.52
CA GLN A 40 -10.28 -18.46 3.46
C GLN A 40 -9.59 -19.02 2.22
N VAL A 41 -8.95 -18.16 1.44
CA VAL A 41 -7.99 -18.59 0.42
C VAL A 41 -6.59 -18.54 1.03
N PHE A 42 -5.93 -19.70 1.12
CA PHE A 42 -4.55 -19.80 1.56
C PHE A 42 -3.61 -20.07 0.37
N VAL A 43 -2.63 -19.19 0.19
CA VAL A 43 -1.64 -19.27 -0.89
C VAL A 43 -0.33 -19.82 -0.36
N ARG A 44 0.06 -21.00 -0.84
CA ARG A 44 1.34 -21.61 -0.51
C ARG A 44 2.52 -20.85 -1.10
N PRO A 45 3.75 -21.09 -0.61
CA PRO A 45 4.96 -20.58 -1.24
C PRO A 45 4.97 -20.84 -2.75
N GLY A 46 5.22 -19.80 -3.54
CA GLY A 46 5.15 -19.87 -4.98
C GLY A 46 5.13 -18.51 -5.65
N ILE A 47 5.34 -18.53 -6.97
CA ILE A 47 5.24 -17.36 -7.84
C ILE A 47 4.08 -17.59 -8.79
N TYR A 48 3.09 -16.70 -8.73
CA TYR A 48 1.82 -16.84 -9.42
C TYR A 48 1.64 -15.68 -10.39
N GLU A 49 1.55 -15.97 -11.69
CA GLU A 49 1.10 -14.98 -12.66
C GLU A 49 -0.42 -14.86 -12.57
N ASP A 50 -0.90 -13.78 -11.95
CA ASP A 50 -2.33 -13.64 -11.71
C ASP A 50 -2.76 -12.19 -11.51
N LYS A 51 -4.07 -11.97 -11.60
CA LYS A 51 -4.72 -10.70 -11.26
C LYS A 51 -5.84 -10.97 -10.27
N VAL A 52 -5.66 -10.50 -9.05
CA VAL A 52 -6.69 -10.54 -8.00
C VAL A 52 -7.58 -9.31 -8.15
N PHE A 53 -8.81 -9.53 -8.62
CA PHE A 53 -9.84 -8.50 -8.74
C PHE A 53 -11.03 -8.88 -7.87
N ILE A 54 -11.38 -8.04 -6.89
CA ILE A 54 -12.53 -8.25 -6.02
C ILE A 54 -13.38 -6.98 -6.01
N THR A 55 -14.69 -7.17 -6.16
CA THR A 55 -15.66 -6.08 -6.13
C THR A 55 -16.88 -6.42 -5.29
N GLY A 56 -17.30 -5.49 -4.43
CA GLY A 56 -18.60 -5.55 -3.74
C GLY A 56 -18.79 -6.67 -2.72
N ARG A 57 -17.73 -7.39 -2.33
CA ARG A 57 -17.82 -8.53 -1.40
C ARG A 57 -16.59 -8.65 -0.49
N PRO A 58 -16.71 -9.30 0.69
CA PRO A 58 -15.58 -9.54 1.57
C PRO A 58 -14.49 -10.39 0.93
N ILE A 59 -13.27 -10.29 1.46
CA ILE A 59 -12.12 -11.11 1.04
C ILE A 59 -11.34 -11.63 2.25
N HIS A 60 -10.95 -12.91 2.25
CA HIS A 60 -9.97 -13.45 3.19
C HIS A 60 -8.87 -14.19 2.44
N LEU A 61 -7.80 -13.48 2.10
CA LEU A 61 -6.69 -13.95 1.28
C LEU A 61 -5.38 -13.94 2.08
N VAL A 62 -4.83 -15.11 2.36
CA VAL A 62 -3.67 -15.28 3.24
C VAL A 62 -2.57 -16.01 2.48
N GLY A 63 -1.44 -15.34 2.23
CA GLY A 63 -0.21 -15.99 1.78
C GLY A 63 0.58 -16.53 2.97
N ALA A 64 1.32 -17.61 2.71
CA ALA A 64 2.15 -18.26 3.72
C ALA A 64 3.20 -17.32 4.35
N ASP A 65 3.76 -16.40 3.55
CA ASP A 65 4.82 -15.46 3.92
C ASP A 65 5.05 -14.52 2.73
N ARG A 66 5.15 -13.20 2.95
CA ARG A 66 5.36 -12.25 1.85
C ARG A 66 6.66 -12.48 1.08
N ASP A 67 7.67 -13.06 1.73
CA ASP A 67 8.96 -13.37 1.11
C ASP A 67 8.94 -14.70 0.33
N LYS A 68 7.86 -15.47 0.44
CA LYS A 68 7.70 -16.78 -0.20
C LYS A 68 6.55 -16.83 -1.19
N VAL A 69 5.59 -15.90 -1.10
CA VAL A 69 4.43 -15.81 -1.98
C VAL A 69 4.50 -14.54 -2.80
N GLN A 70 4.61 -14.68 -4.12
CA GLN A 70 4.58 -13.56 -5.05
C GLN A 70 3.44 -13.72 -6.05
N ILE A 71 2.54 -12.74 -6.11
CA ILE A 71 1.56 -12.58 -7.19
C ILE A 71 2.08 -11.48 -8.11
N PHE A 72 2.24 -11.79 -9.38
CA PHE A 72 2.70 -10.82 -10.37
C PHE A 72 1.80 -10.77 -11.60
N SER A 73 1.81 -9.64 -12.31
CA SER A 73 1.07 -9.47 -13.55
C SER A 73 1.82 -8.58 -14.54
N ARG A 74 1.77 -8.95 -15.83
CA ARG A 74 2.30 -8.16 -16.96
C ARG A 74 1.24 -7.29 -17.63
N ARG A 75 -0.05 -7.53 -17.37
CA ARG A 75 -1.19 -6.96 -18.12
C ARG A 75 -2.03 -5.96 -17.31
N GLY A 76 -1.58 -5.61 -16.12
CA GLY A 76 -2.32 -4.77 -15.19
C GLY A 76 -1.84 -4.94 -13.76
N GLY A 77 -2.29 -4.05 -12.87
CA GLY A 77 -2.02 -4.18 -11.43
C GLY A 77 -2.46 -5.55 -10.89
N PRO A 78 -1.58 -6.31 -10.20
CA PRO A 78 -1.86 -7.65 -9.70
C PRO A 78 -2.92 -7.68 -8.59
N LEU A 79 -3.15 -6.56 -7.88
CA LEU A 79 -4.26 -6.43 -6.93
C LEU A 79 -5.14 -5.23 -7.27
N TYR A 80 -6.45 -5.48 -7.36
CA TYR A 80 -7.46 -4.46 -7.53
C TYR A 80 -8.67 -4.77 -6.63
N LEU A 81 -8.95 -3.89 -5.68
CA LEU A 81 -10.12 -3.93 -4.81
C LEU A 81 -11.04 -2.76 -5.13
N GLN A 82 -12.34 -3.03 -5.24
CA GLN A 82 -13.36 -2.00 -5.44
C GLN A 82 -14.57 -2.27 -4.55
N GLN A 83 -14.90 -1.35 -3.66
CA GLN A 83 -16.07 -1.47 -2.79
C GLN A 83 -16.04 -2.77 -1.96
N VAL A 84 -14.84 -3.17 -1.50
CA VAL A 84 -14.68 -4.33 -0.61
C VAL A 84 -15.06 -3.91 0.81
N PRO A 85 -16.16 -4.45 1.38
CA PRO A 85 -16.78 -3.93 2.59
C PRO A 85 -16.12 -4.43 3.89
N SER A 86 -15.29 -5.46 3.81
CA SER A 86 -14.54 -6.03 4.93
C SER A 86 -13.55 -7.07 4.42
N GLY A 87 -12.67 -7.56 5.29
CA GLY A 87 -11.78 -8.67 4.96
C GLY A 87 -10.34 -8.47 5.39
N ARG A 88 -9.51 -9.44 5.01
CA ARG A 88 -8.07 -9.43 5.26
C ARG A 88 -7.31 -9.91 4.02
N ILE A 89 -6.26 -9.19 3.68
CA ILE A 89 -5.21 -9.64 2.75
C ILE A 89 -3.88 -9.61 3.50
N SER A 90 -3.17 -10.73 3.57
CA SER A 90 -1.89 -10.76 4.27
C SER A 90 -0.86 -11.73 3.73
N GLY A 91 0.44 -11.44 3.95
CA GLY A 91 1.53 -12.39 3.70
C GLY A 91 1.85 -12.60 2.22
N ILE A 92 1.66 -11.59 1.37
CA ILE A 92 1.80 -11.70 -0.09
C ILE A 92 2.62 -10.52 -0.64
N THR A 93 3.59 -10.81 -1.51
CA THR A 93 4.19 -9.81 -2.40
C THR A 93 3.35 -9.66 -3.66
N PHE A 94 2.94 -8.43 -3.97
CA PHE A 94 2.31 -8.03 -5.22
C PHE A 94 3.31 -7.25 -6.06
N ARG A 95 3.61 -7.78 -7.25
CA ARG A 95 4.65 -7.24 -8.14
C ARG A 95 4.07 -6.94 -9.53
N TYR A 96 4.15 -5.70 -9.96
CA TYR A 96 3.81 -5.37 -11.35
C TYR A 96 5.05 -5.50 -12.25
N VAL A 97 4.91 -6.13 -13.42
CA VAL A 97 6.02 -6.38 -14.36
C VAL A 97 5.63 -6.09 -15.81
N GLY A 98 4.63 -5.24 -16.03
CA GLY A 98 4.22 -4.79 -17.36
C GLY A 98 4.97 -3.53 -17.80
N SER A 99 4.63 -3.04 -19.01
CA SER A 99 5.17 -1.79 -19.57
C SER A 99 4.24 -0.59 -19.40
N ASP A 100 2.96 -0.84 -19.12
CA ASP A 100 1.94 0.19 -19.03
C ASP A 100 1.90 0.84 -17.63
N GLN A 101 1.22 1.98 -17.54
CA GLN A 101 1.13 2.77 -16.31
C GLN A 101 0.19 2.11 -15.29
N HIS A 102 0.75 1.22 -14.46
CA HIS A 102 0.01 0.55 -13.39
C HIS A 102 0.76 0.56 -12.05
N SER A 103 -0.04 0.68 -10.99
CA SER A 103 0.33 0.40 -9.61
C SER A 103 0.26 -1.10 -9.30
N ALA A 104 1.04 -1.56 -8.33
CA ALA A 104 0.98 -2.95 -7.88
C ALA A 104 -0.35 -3.25 -7.16
N MET A 105 -0.86 -2.31 -6.36
CA MET A 105 -2.14 -2.42 -5.68
C MET A 105 -3.02 -1.20 -5.95
N ASN A 106 -4.28 -1.45 -6.31
CA ASN A 106 -5.31 -0.41 -6.51
C ASN A 106 -6.45 -0.68 -5.54
N LEU A 107 -6.71 0.25 -4.62
CA LEU A 107 -7.62 0.07 -3.49
C LEU A 107 -8.67 1.18 -3.51
N LEU A 108 -9.82 0.89 -4.13
CA LEU A 108 -10.92 1.83 -4.35
C LEU A 108 -12.07 1.56 -3.39
N ASP A 109 -12.52 2.59 -2.68
CA ASP A 109 -13.72 2.60 -1.83
C ASP A 109 -13.85 1.37 -0.91
N SER A 110 -12.73 0.91 -0.36
CA SER A 110 -12.65 -0.35 0.39
C SER A 110 -12.29 -0.13 1.86
N THR A 111 -12.65 -1.07 2.73
CA THR A 111 -12.51 -0.95 4.20
C THR A 111 -11.75 -2.12 4.86
N CYS A 112 -11.25 -3.06 4.05
CA CYS A 112 -10.54 -4.24 4.53
C CYS A 112 -9.15 -3.93 5.16
N VAL A 113 -8.59 -4.95 5.81
CA VAL A 113 -7.22 -4.90 6.36
C VAL A 113 -6.25 -5.48 5.33
N VAL A 114 -5.21 -4.72 4.98
CA VAL A 114 -4.07 -5.21 4.19
C VAL A 114 -2.82 -5.14 5.05
N THR A 115 -2.18 -6.29 5.30
CA THR A 115 -1.09 -6.33 6.25
C THR A 115 -0.03 -7.38 5.97
N GLN A 116 1.21 -7.12 6.35
CA GLN A 116 2.32 -8.05 6.10
C GLN A 116 2.46 -8.39 4.62
N CYS A 117 2.09 -7.48 3.72
CA CYS A 117 2.25 -7.60 2.28
C CYS A 117 3.46 -6.79 1.80
N ARG A 118 3.86 -7.01 0.55
CA ARG A 118 4.79 -6.15 -0.17
C ARG A 118 4.18 -5.65 -1.48
N ALA A 119 4.31 -4.38 -1.79
CA ALA A 119 3.98 -3.81 -3.11
C ALA A 119 5.26 -3.31 -3.78
N THR A 120 5.58 -3.81 -4.97
CA THR A 120 6.86 -3.49 -5.62
C THR A 120 6.79 -3.44 -7.15
N GLU A 121 7.72 -2.69 -7.73
CA GLU A 121 7.91 -2.53 -9.18
C GLU A 121 6.68 -1.97 -9.93
N GLY A 122 5.84 -1.19 -9.25
CA GLY A 122 4.85 -0.35 -9.90
C GLY A 122 5.53 0.65 -10.85
N ILE A 123 5.01 0.78 -12.08
CA ILE A 123 5.42 1.86 -12.99
C ILE A 123 4.84 3.20 -12.53
N LEU A 124 3.66 3.15 -11.90
CA LEU A 124 3.12 4.25 -11.11
C LEU A 124 3.54 4.10 -9.65
N SER A 125 2.78 4.70 -8.73
CA SER A 125 2.93 4.47 -7.31
C SER A 125 2.72 2.99 -6.96
N GLY A 126 3.39 2.45 -5.95
CA GLY A 126 3.26 1.03 -5.59
C GLY A 126 1.84 0.66 -5.16
N VAL A 127 1.25 1.53 -4.34
CA VAL A 127 -0.13 1.40 -3.84
C VAL A 127 -0.87 2.70 -4.10
N VAL A 128 -2.06 2.61 -4.68
CA VAL A 128 -3.01 3.73 -4.75
C VAL A 128 -4.24 3.42 -3.90
N ILE A 129 -4.59 4.33 -3.00
CA ILE A 129 -5.78 4.26 -2.15
C ILE A 129 -6.65 5.47 -2.44
N TYR A 130 -7.86 5.24 -2.95
CA TYR A 130 -8.69 6.33 -3.46
C TYR A 130 -10.18 6.09 -3.30
N GLY A 131 -10.95 7.17 -3.40
CA GLY A 131 -12.40 7.18 -3.27
C GLY A 131 -12.87 7.54 -1.86
N PRO A 132 -14.01 8.26 -1.75
CA PRO A 132 -14.47 8.85 -0.50
C PRO A 132 -14.90 7.83 0.54
N GLN A 133 -15.16 6.58 0.16
CA GLN A 133 -15.54 5.49 1.06
C GLN A 133 -14.35 4.65 1.50
N SER A 134 -13.13 4.94 1.02
CA SER A 134 -11.93 4.22 1.45
C SER A 134 -11.64 4.49 2.93
N ARG A 135 -11.71 3.42 3.73
CA ARG A 135 -11.40 3.37 5.17
C ARG A 135 -10.52 2.14 5.49
N LEU A 136 -9.61 1.80 4.58
CA LEU A 136 -8.72 0.66 4.75
C LEU A 136 -7.82 0.80 5.98
N THR A 137 -7.49 -0.33 6.59
CA THR A 137 -6.36 -0.43 7.52
C THR A 137 -5.18 -1.07 6.78
N PHE A 138 -4.19 -0.26 6.41
CA PHE A 138 -3.00 -0.68 5.69
C PHE A 138 -1.79 -0.66 6.63
N VAL A 139 -1.41 -1.84 7.16
CA VAL A 139 -0.45 -1.92 8.27
C VAL A 139 0.62 -2.99 8.15
N GLU A 140 1.84 -2.75 8.64
CA GLU A 140 2.96 -3.72 8.60
C GLU A 140 3.36 -4.16 7.18
N ASN A 141 3.14 -3.33 6.17
CA ASN A 141 3.50 -3.63 4.79
C ASN A 141 4.85 -3.01 4.40
N GLU A 142 5.42 -3.55 3.34
CA GLU A 142 6.57 -2.97 2.66
C GLU A 142 6.16 -2.44 1.28
N VAL A 143 6.51 -1.19 0.95
CA VAL A 143 6.20 -0.59 -0.35
C VAL A 143 7.47 -0.01 -0.95
N CYS A 144 8.01 -0.68 -1.97
CA CYS A 144 9.38 -0.44 -2.40
C CYS A 144 9.62 -0.52 -3.90
N GLY A 145 10.67 0.14 -4.39
CA GLY A 145 11.15 -0.03 -5.77
C GLY A 145 10.14 0.40 -6.83
N ASN A 146 9.25 1.35 -6.51
CA ASN A 146 8.24 1.86 -7.44
C ASN A 146 8.76 3.12 -8.15
N ARG A 147 8.31 3.35 -9.39
CA ARG A 147 8.75 4.47 -10.24
C ARG A 147 8.11 5.81 -9.90
N GLU A 148 7.12 5.83 -9.03
CA GLU A 148 6.61 7.06 -8.42
C GLU A 148 6.70 6.96 -6.89
N SER A 149 5.64 7.31 -6.18
CA SER A 149 5.59 7.22 -4.72
C SER A 149 5.36 5.77 -4.27
N GLY A 150 5.70 5.46 -3.01
CA GLY A 150 5.33 4.18 -2.43
C GLY A 150 3.81 4.06 -2.34
N ILE A 151 3.20 4.84 -1.44
CA ILE A 151 1.75 4.89 -1.23
C ILE A 151 1.22 6.24 -1.67
N PHE A 152 0.14 6.26 -2.45
CA PHE A 152 -0.54 7.48 -2.87
C PHE A 152 -2.02 7.47 -2.49
N VAL A 153 -2.42 8.41 -1.64
CA VAL A 153 -3.78 8.57 -1.12
C VAL A 153 -4.45 9.79 -1.74
N PHE A 154 -5.63 9.64 -2.33
CA PHE A 154 -6.32 10.76 -2.99
C PHE A 154 -7.85 10.56 -3.12
N ALA A 155 -8.54 11.52 -3.74
CA ALA A 155 -9.97 11.47 -4.02
C ALA A 155 -10.86 11.17 -2.78
N GLY A 156 -10.57 11.81 -1.65
CA GLY A 156 -11.39 11.72 -0.44
C GLY A 156 -11.12 10.51 0.45
N ALA A 157 -10.07 9.74 0.15
CA ALA A 157 -9.75 8.55 0.92
C ALA A 157 -9.23 8.88 2.33
N GLN A 158 -9.67 8.11 3.32
CA GLN A 158 -9.30 8.29 4.73
C GLN A 158 -8.85 6.95 5.35
N PRO A 159 -7.79 6.32 4.81
CA PRO A 159 -7.25 5.07 5.36
C PRO A 159 -6.45 5.31 6.65
N ARG A 160 -6.33 4.27 7.46
CA ARG A 160 -5.28 4.18 8.48
C ARG A 160 -4.07 3.48 7.88
N ILE A 161 -2.96 4.20 7.76
CA ILE A 161 -1.68 3.72 7.23
C ILE A 161 -0.69 3.74 8.38
N ALA A 162 -0.34 2.57 8.92
CA ALA A 162 0.54 2.51 10.07
C ALA A 162 1.58 1.40 10.04
N ASP A 163 2.73 1.65 10.66
CA ASP A 163 3.77 0.64 10.83
C ASP A 163 4.29 0.07 9.48
N ASN A 164 4.18 0.83 8.38
CA ASN A 164 4.66 0.43 7.06
C ASN A 164 6.09 0.92 6.80
N LEU A 165 6.82 0.19 5.95
CA LEU A 165 8.12 0.59 5.41
C LEU A 165 7.96 1.01 3.95
N CYS A 166 8.15 2.29 3.65
CA CYS A 166 8.19 2.83 2.30
C CYS A 166 9.63 3.19 1.92
N ARG A 167 10.26 2.38 1.05
CA ARG A 167 11.69 2.55 0.73
C ARG A 167 12.08 2.42 -0.73
N GLY A 168 13.11 3.15 -1.15
CA GLY A 168 13.65 3.03 -2.51
C GLY A 168 12.63 3.34 -3.61
N ASN A 169 11.62 4.18 -3.32
CA ASN A 169 10.69 4.65 -4.33
C ASN A 169 11.28 5.88 -5.03
N HIS A 170 10.95 6.07 -6.31
CA HIS A 170 11.56 7.11 -7.13
C HIS A 170 11.05 8.52 -6.81
N HIS A 171 9.83 8.65 -6.27
CA HIS A 171 9.32 9.92 -5.75
C HIS A 171 9.33 9.91 -4.22
N PHE A 172 8.16 9.87 -3.59
CA PHE A 172 7.98 9.98 -2.16
C PHE A 172 7.74 8.61 -1.52
N GLY A 173 8.01 8.47 -0.21
CA GLY A 173 7.56 7.28 0.51
C GLY A 173 6.02 7.20 0.55
N ILE A 174 5.37 8.28 0.98
CA ILE A 174 3.91 8.43 1.00
C ILE A 174 3.53 9.80 0.43
N ALA A 175 2.51 9.86 -0.42
CA ALA A 175 1.93 11.10 -0.92
C ALA A 175 0.42 11.14 -0.63
N VAL A 176 -0.11 12.32 -0.30
CA VAL A 176 -1.54 12.55 -0.05
C VAL A 176 -1.99 13.79 -0.82
N ARG A 177 -3.12 13.68 -1.50
CA ARG A 177 -3.66 14.74 -2.37
C ARG A 177 -5.16 14.91 -2.23
N ASP A 178 -5.63 16.10 -2.58
CA ASP A 178 -7.02 16.50 -2.82
C ASP A 178 -7.80 16.80 -1.53
N PRO A 179 -8.78 17.73 -1.58
CA PRO A 179 -9.70 17.97 -0.48
C PRO A 179 -10.42 16.70 -0.03
N GLY A 180 -10.59 16.56 1.29
CA GLY A 180 -11.32 15.44 1.91
C GLY A 180 -10.50 14.16 2.05
N SER A 181 -9.31 14.08 1.44
CA SER A 181 -8.33 13.03 1.75
C SER A 181 -7.72 13.34 3.11
N HIS A 182 -7.94 12.45 4.07
CA HIS A 182 -7.52 12.62 5.46
C HIS A 182 -7.07 11.27 6.06
N PRO A 183 -5.93 10.71 5.61
CA PRO A 183 -5.40 9.50 6.18
C PRO A 183 -4.82 9.72 7.59
N GLU A 184 -4.83 8.64 8.38
CA GLU A 184 -4.02 8.53 9.58
C GLU A 184 -2.67 7.90 9.24
N LEU A 185 -1.60 8.67 9.22
CA LEU A 185 -0.22 8.21 8.98
C LEU A 185 0.51 8.09 10.33
N VAL A 186 0.66 6.85 10.81
CA VAL A 186 1.20 6.59 12.16
C VAL A 186 2.36 5.60 12.12
N ARG A 187 3.53 5.95 12.68
CA ARG A 187 4.69 5.04 12.78
C ARG A 187 5.16 4.44 11.45
N ASN A 188 4.95 5.14 10.34
CA ASN A 188 5.50 4.71 9.06
C ASN A 188 6.97 5.10 8.96
N GLN A 189 7.75 4.28 8.26
CA GLN A 189 9.16 4.54 7.99
C GLN A 189 9.32 4.83 6.49
N CYS A 190 9.60 6.08 6.14
CA CYS A 190 9.88 6.51 4.78
C CYS A 190 11.37 6.79 4.64
N ARG A 191 12.11 5.86 4.00
CA ARG A 191 13.57 5.95 3.89
C ARG A 191 14.09 5.68 2.50
N GLU A 192 15.26 6.21 2.15
CA GLU A 192 15.95 5.90 0.89
C GLU A 192 15.10 6.22 -0.37
N ASN A 193 14.09 7.10 -0.26
CA ASN A 193 13.31 7.53 -1.42
C ASN A 193 14.08 8.63 -2.17
N MET A 194 13.96 8.65 -3.51
CA MET A 194 14.74 9.56 -4.35
C MET A 194 14.28 11.02 -4.26
N LEU A 195 13.08 11.30 -3.75
CA LEU A 195 12.69 12.64 -3.32
C LEU A 195 12.64 12.71 -1.79
N SER A 196 11.46 12.83 -1.21
CA SER A 196 11.25 13.07 0.22
C SER A 196 10.46 11.93 0.89
N GLY A 197 10.40 11.93 2.21
CA GLY A 197 9.67 10.91 2.96
C GLY A 197 8.15 10.96 2.74
N ILE A 198 7.52 12.07 3.11
CA ILE A 198 6.06 12.27 2.99
C ILE A 198 5.75 13.58 2.25
N LEU A 199 4.77 13.54 1.33
CA LEU A 199 4.23 14.71 0.63
C LEU A 199 2.74 14.91 0.96
N LEU A 200 2.36 16.12 1.39
CA LEU A 200 0.96 16.59 1.39
C LEU A 200 0.81 17.73 0.37
N PHE A 201 -0.19 17.66 -0.51
CA PHE A 201 -0.42 18.69 -1.51
C PHE A 201 -1.88 18.81 -1.97
N HIS A 202 -2.26 19.97 -2.52
CA HIS A 202 -3.62 20.25 -3.03
C HIS A 202 -4.72 20.01 -1.98
N HIS A 203 -4.72 20.80 -0.92
CA HIS A 203 -5.74 20.78 0.16
C HIS A 203 -5.87 19.45 0.92
N ALA A 204 -4.81 18.63 0.91
CA ALA A 204 -4.80 17.40 1.68
C ALA A 204 -4.75 17.68 3.19
N GLU A 205 -5.43 16.82 3.95
CA GLU A 205 -5.33 16.76 5.41
C GLU A 205 -4.65 15.45 5.79
N ALA A 206 -3.96 15.38 6.92
CA ALA A 206 -3.41 14.11 7.42
C ALA A 206 -3.08 14.19 8.92
N LEU A 207 -3.35 13.12 9.65
CA LEU A 207 -2.71 12.90 10.95
C LEU A 207 -1.29 12.34 10.70
N LEU A 208 -0.27 12.99 11.27
CA LEU A 208 1.15 12.68 11.09
C LEU A 208 1.82 12.49 12.45
N VAL A 209 1.86 11.25 12.95
CA VAL A 209 2.39 10.95 14.29
C VAL A 209 3.38 9.78 14.27
N ASP A 210 4.49 9.93 14.97
CA ASP A 210 5.56 8.95 15.15
C ASP A 210 6.18 8.42 13.85
N ASN A 211 6.02 9.12 12.72
CA ASN A 211 6.62 8.70 11.46
C ASN A 211 8.12 8.98 11.48
N ILE A 212 8.88 8.14 10.77
CA ILE A 212 10.32 8.30 10.58
C ILE A 212 10.58 8.54 9.10
N CYS A 213 10.92 9.77 8.75
CA CYS A 213 11.32 10.18 7.42
C CYS A 213 12.81 10.53 7.44
N SER A 214 13.67 9.57 7.11
CA SER A 214 15.13 9.73 7.15
C SER A 214 15.78 9.12 5.93
N GLU A 215 16.99 9.56 5.59
CA GLU A 215 17.80 9.00 4.50
C GLU A 215 17.12 9.08 3.12
N ASN A 216 16.16 10.00 2.94
CA ASN A 216 15.64 10.37 1.63
C ASN A 216 16.60 11.37 0.98
N GLN A 217 16.58 11.49 -0.35
CA GLN A 217 17.56 12.36 -1.03
C GLN A 217 17.25 13.86 -0.89
N HIS A 218 16.00 14.23 -0.61
CA HIS A 218 15.57 15.63 -0.47
C HIS A 218 15.24 15.98 0.98
N TRP A 219 13.95 15.96 1.35
CA TRP A 219 13.45 16.40 2.66
C TRP A 219 12.82 15.24 3.44
N GLY A 220 12.63 15.40 4.75
CA GLY A 220 11.77 14.48 5.52
C GLY A 220 10.31 14.59 5.08
N MET A 221 9.80 15.82 5.02
CA MET A 221 8.43 16.16 4.62
C MET A 221 8.38 17.32 3.63
N VAL A 222 7.42 17.28 2.72
CA VAL A 222 7.08 18.37 1.79
C VAL A 222 5.59 18.66 1.93
N ILE A 223 5.22 19.92 2.12
CA ILE A 223 3.82 20.31 2.33
C ILE A 223 3.52 21.55 1.47
N THR A 224 2.33 21.65 0.87
CA THR A 224 1.87 22.88 0.23
C THR A 224 1.12 23.78 1.22
N PRO A 225 1.12 25.13 1.06
CA PRO A 225 0.53 26.05 2.03
C PRO A 225 -0.95 25.82 2.36
N ASP A 226 -1.68 25.20 1.42
CA ASP A 226 -3.11 24.92 1.49
C ASP A 226 -3.46 23.58 2.16
N CYS A 227 -2.47 22.80 2.61
CA CYS A 227 -2.67 21.56 3.34
C CYS A 227 -2.79 21.77 4.86
N HIS A 228 -3.47 20.84 5.53
CA HIS A 228 -3.70 20.90 6.97
C HIS A 228 -3.23 19.61 7.68
N PRO A 229 -1.95 19.55 8.09
CA PRO A 229 -1.46 18.45 8.90
C PRO A 229 -1.95 18.58 10.35
N THR A 230 -2.16 17.43 10.99
CA THR A 230 -2.36 17.31 12.44
C THR A 230 -1.26 16.42 13.03
N PRO A 231 -0.49 16.88 14.02
CA PRO A 231 -0.49 18.23 14.57
C PRO A 231 -0.01 19.28 13.54
N GLY A 232 -0.24 20.56 13.83
CA GLY A 232 0.13 21.65 12.91
C GLY A 232 1.64 21.72 12.62
N LEU A 233 2.03 22.47 11.58
CA LEU A 233 3.39 22.53 11.04
C LEU A 233 4.50 22.67 12.10
N GLU A 234 4.29 23.53 13.09
CA GLU A 234 5.26 23.82 14.17
C GLU A 234 5.54 22.62 15.09
N ALA A 235 4.61 21.65 15.15
CA ALA A 235 4.69 20.48 16.01
C ALA A 235 5.08 19.20 15.25
N LEU A 236 5.28 19.26 13.93
CA LEU A 236 5.61 18.09 13.12
C LEU A 236 6.98 17.50 13.47
N ASP A 237 7.99 18.35 13.68
CA ASP A 237 9.34 17.92 14.10
C ASP A 237 9.35 17.31 15.52
N ALA A 238 8.41 17.69 16.39
CA ALA A 238 8.29 17.13 17.74
C ALA A 238 7.52 15.81 17.77
N SER A 239 6.64 15.60 16.79
CA SER A 239 5.78 14.41 16.69
C SER A 239 6.30 13.37 15.70
N ASN A 240 7.38 13.65 14.97
CA ASN A 240 7.96 12.75 13.97
C ASN A 240 9.49 12.86 13.98
N ILE A 241 10.18 11.87 13.41
CA ILE A 241 11.63 11.92 13.18
C ILE A 241 11.86 12.24 11.70
N LEU A 242 12.21 13.48 11.38
CA LEU A 242 12.32 13.97 10.00
C LEU A 242 13.75 14.17 9.50
N ALA A 243 14.75 13.59 10.19
CA ALA A 243 16.17 13.74 9.88
C ALA A 243 16.93 12.43 10.12
N PRO A 244 18.12 12.25 9.50
CA PRO A 244 18.74 13.17 8.54
C PRO A 244 18.11 13.08 7.13
N ASN A 245 17.98 14.21 6.44
CA ASN A 245 17.77 14.28 4.99
C ASN A 245 18.60 15.46 4.44
N PRO A 246 19.18 15.39 3.24
CA PRO A 246 20.16 16.37 2.73
C PRO A 246 19.65 17.80 2.64
N ARG A 247 18.36 18.01 2.38
CA ARG A 247 17.78 19.36 2.25
C ARG A 247 17.15 19.88 3.54
N GLY A 248 16.84 19.01 4.50
CA GLY A 248 16.29 19.39 5.81
C GLY A 248 15.10 18.53 6.24
N THR A 249 14.49 18.87 7.37
CA THR A 249 13.36 18.12 7.96
C THR A 249 12.07 18.31 7.19
N LEU A 250 11.68 19.56 6.96
CA LEU A 250 10.40 19.95 6.37
C LEU A 250 10.60 21.15 5.43
N ILE A 251 9.86 21.16 4.31
CA ILE A 251 9.69 22.35 3.48
C ILE A 251 8.21 22.61 3.20
N VAL A 252 7.82 23.88 3.24
CA VAL A 252 6.54 24.37 2.73
C VAL A 252 6.77 25.08 1.40
N THR A 253 6.07 24.66 0.33
CA THR A 253 6.31 25.19 -1.02
C THR A 253 5.07 25.12 -1.92
N ASP A 254 4.91 26.09 -2.81
CA ASP A 254 3.88 26.07 -3.87
C ASP A 254 4.23 25.15 -5.04
N GLN A 255 5.47 24.65 -5.10
CA GLN A 255 5.97 23.80 -6.18
C GLN A 255 6.49 22.46 -5.65
N PRO A 256 5.65 21.64 -4.99
CA PRO A 256 6.09 20.39 -4.35
C PRO A 256 6.61 19.33 -5.33
N LEU A 257 6.27 19.47 -6.62
CA LEU A 257 6.66 18.56 -7.70
C LEU A 257 7.67 19.21 -8.68
N GLY A 258 8.25 20.37 -8.35
CA GLY A 258 9.14 21.10 -9.26
C GLY A 258 10.40 20.32 -9.67
N ASP A 259 10.84 19.37 -8.84
CA ASP A 259 11.97 18.48 -9.12
C ASP A 259 11.57 17.23 -9.94
N ILE A 260 10.29 17.04 -10.22
CA ILE A 260 9.79 15.94 -11.05
C ILE A 260 9.79 16.42 -12.50
N GLY A 261 10.86 16.09 -13.23
CA GLY A 261 11.02 16.45 -14.65
C GLY A 261 10.07 15.69 -15.58
N ARG A 262 8.78 16.02 -15.54
CA ARG A 262 7.74 15.53 -16.45
C ARG A 262 7.33 16.60 -17.45
#